data_AF-C4GBP6-F1
#
_entry.id   AF-C4GBP6-F1
#
_cell.length_a   1.000
_cell.length_b   1.000
_cell.length_c   1.000
_cell.angle_alpha   90.00
_cell.angle_beta   90.00
_cell.angle_gamma   90.00
#
_symmetry.space_group_name_H-M   'P 1'
#
loop_
_entity.id
_entity.type
_entity.pdbx_description
1 polymer ?
#
loop_
_entity_poly.entity_id
_entity_poly.type
_entity_poly.pdbx_seq_one_letter_code
_entity_poly.pdbx_strand_id
1 'polypeptide(L)'
;MDARSVLIASYVGLALFYIAIYLFLVYQMKRKRADGTRAIDDAVNDQTKTGRPSVAEILIYGGMIVIAGLIIYDAVYRGGYKLSYIGRAVIIPIAVSIFNARKRTGRSLMALLAAFFIVFYFMLLFFFIGLPPKAPGLKINQTQIVMDQTTAEDLHAEGYDIYCRRENAGRAEYRDYLTSGDYQKYAWDQSRTIPRGYEPRDIDGAYPDYLLVKNGQIIGSLIFYAGRKEDKILENSTVIGFGIEEDGSQSDREKGLQIELEGINLMRSLDQGELARVFGKKLWLQPGDRKNADVTSLVYGIQWTCRSDNFFFNNFYSYIRFDELNFMTRFELLTNPVR
;
A
#
# COMPACT_ATOMS: atom_id res chain seq x y z
N MET A 1 17.02 15.58 -11.84
CA MET A 1 16.72 14.53 -10.83
C MET A 1 15.25 14.65 -10.49
N ASP A 2 14.49 13.56 -10.57
CA ASP A 2 13.14 13.55 -10.03
C ASP A 2 13.20 13.66 -8.49
N ALA A 3 12.11 14.09 -7.88
CA ALA A 3 12.06 14.22 -6.42
C ALA A 3 12.41 12.88 -5.72
N ARG A 4 12.18 11.74 -6.40
CA ARG A 4 12.46 10.40 -5.85
C ARG A 4 13.93 10.15 -5.71
N SER A 5 14.69 10.49 -6.74
CA SER A 5 16.14 10.47 -6.71
C SER A 5 16.68 11.43 -5.66
N VAL A 6 16.05 12.61 -5.47
CA VAL A 6 16.44 13.55 -4.41
C VAL A 6 16.22 12.93 -3.03
N LEU A 7 15.03 12.37 -2.75
CA LEU A 7 14.74 11.73 -1.46
C LEU A 7 15.65 10.54 -1.19
N ILE A 8 15.90 9.69 -2.19
CA ILE A 8 16.84 8.58 -2.07
C ILE A 8 18.25 9.10 -1.80
N ALA A 9 18.72 10.10 -2.55
CA ALA A 9 20.03 10.69 -2.35
C ALA A 9 20.18 11.35 -0.97
N SER A 10 19.15 12.06 -0.49
CA SER A 10 19.11 12.63 0.86
C SER A 10 19.12 11.54 1.93
N TYR A 11 18.38 10.45 1.74
CA TYR A 11 18.38 9.31 2.65
C TYR A 11 19.73 8.59 2.68
N VAL A 12 20.37 8.38 1.53
CA VAL A 12 21.75 7.86 1.46
C VAL A 12 22.75 8.82 2.11
N GLY A 13 22.63 10.12 1.84
CA GLY A 13 23.44 11.17 2.43
C GLY A 13 23.32 11.21 3.97
N LEU A 14 22.12 11.00 4.51
CA LEU A 14 21.89 10.90 5.95
C LEU A 14 22.62 9.70 6.56
N ALA A 15 22.62 8.53 5.90
CA ALA A 15 23.40 7.38 6.34
C ALA A 15 24.89 7.70 6.38
N LEU A 16 25.43 8.32 5.33
CA LEU A 16 26.83 8.75 5.29
C LEU A 16 27.15 9.75 6.41
N PHE A 17 26.23 10.68 6.69
CA PHE A 17 26.37 11.63 7.78
C PHE A 17 26.40 10.94 9.15
N TYR A 18 25.53 9.96 9.41
CA TYR A 18 25.58 9.16 10.64
C TYR A 18 26.87 8.35 10.78
N ILE A 19 27.37 7.78 9.67
CA ILE A 19 28.67 7.12 9.65
C ILE A 19 29.79 8.10 9.97
N ALA A 20 29.78 9.30 9.38
CA ALA A 20 30.78 10.33 9.63
C ALA A 20 30.77 10.79 11.10
N ILE A 21 29.59 11.04 11.68
CA ILE A 21 29.44 11.35 13.11
C ILE A 21 30.00 10.23 13.97
N TYR A 22 29.62 8.98 13.68
CA TYR A 22 30.09 7.83 14.43
C TYR A 22 31.61 7.71 14.39
N LEU A 23 32.22 7.79 13.20
CA LEU A 23 33.67 7.72 13.02
C LEU A 23 34.39 8.88 13.71
N PHE A 24 33.86 10.09 13.63
CA PHE A 24 34.39 11.26 14.33
C PHE A 24 34.41 11.05 15.85
N LEU A 25 33.31 10.55 16.42
CA LEU A 25 33.23 10.25 17.85
C LEU A 25 34.20 9.13 18.25
N VAL A 26 34.31 8.05 17.45
CA VAL A 26 35.29 6.98 17.70
C VAL A 26 36.71 7.53 17.68
N TYR A 27 37.03 8.38 16.70
CA TYR A 27 38.33 9.01 16.58
C TYR A 27 38.65 9.85 17.81
N GLN A 28 37.71 10.71 18.24
CA GLN A 28 37.87 11.54 19.42
C GLN A 28 38.07 10.71 20.70
N MET A 29 37.30 9.64 20.90
CA MET A 29 37.44 8.80 22.09
C MET A 29 38.69 7.91 22.10
N LYS A 30 39.30 7.65 20.93
CA LYS A 30 40.56 6.91 20.80
C LYS A 30 41.81 7.78 20.99
N ARG A 31 41.66 9.12 21.02
CA ARG A 31 42.78 10.02 21.30
C ARG A 31 43.33 9.74 22.70
N LYS A 32 44.65 9.63 22.79
CA LYS A 32 45.34 9.46 24.07
C LYS A 32 45.24 10.76 24.86
N ARG A 33 44.94 10.65 26.15
CA ARG A 33 45.04 11.75 27.12
C ARG A 33 46.49 11.92 27.57
N ALA A 34 46.76 12.98 28.33
CA ALA A 34 48.09 13.27 28.90
C ALA A 34 48.63 12.13 29.78
N ASP A 35 47.74 11.35 30.41
CA ASP A 35 48.06 10.18 31.23
C ASP A 35 48.26 8.88 30.42
N GLY A 36 48.18 8.94 29.09
CA GLY A 36 48.33 7.79 28.19
C GLY A 36 47.08 6.92 28.02
N THR A 37 46.01 7.18 28.78
CA THR A 37 44.73 6.45 28.69
C THR A 37 43.86 6.94 27.53
N ARG A 38 42.78 6.22 27.23
CA ARG A 38 41.81 6.57 26.18
C ARG A 38 40.39 6.52 26.73
N ALA A 39 39.60 7.55 26.42
CA ALA A 39 38.20 7.64 26.85
C ALA A 39 37.34 6.44 26.42
N ILE A 40 37.68 5.81 25.29
CA ILE A 40 36.95 4.64 24.78
C ILE A 40 37.07 3.41 25.71
N ASP A 41 38.13 3.33 26.51
CA ASP A 41 38.43 2.20 27.40
C ASP A 41 37.96 2.45 28.85
N ASP A 42 37.64 3.71 29.18
CA ASP A 42 37.13 4.10 30.48
C ASP A 42 35.77 3.45 30.79
N ALA A 43 35.55 3.18 32.08
CA ALA A 43 34.24 2.81 32.58
C ALA A 43 33.29 4.02 32.46
N VAL A 44 32.08 3.78 31.96
CA VAL A 44 31.04 4.82 31.84
C VAL A 44 29.92 4.66 32.89
N ASN A 45 30.06 3.68 33.78
CA ASN A 45 29.22 3.51 34.97
C ASN A 45 30.02 2.81 36.08
N ASP A 46 29.52 2.90 37.32
CA ASP A 46 30.19 2.39 38.52
C ASP A 46 29.94 0.89 38.78
N GLN A 47 29.48 0.18 37.76
CA GLN A 47 29.13 -1.24 37.88
C GLN A 47 30.40 -2.10 37.80
N THR A 48 30.40 -3.22 38.52
CA THR A 48 31.57 -4.11 38.62
C THR A 48 31.46 -5.36 37.74
N LYS A 49 30.22 -5.76 37.40
CA LYS A 49 29.93 -7.01 36.66
C LYS A 49 30.28 -6.90 35.17
N THR A 50 31.19 -7.75 34.67
CA THR A 50 31.70 -7.73 33.28
C THR A 50 31.39 -8.99 32.45
N GLY A 51 31.02 -10.12 33.07
CA GLY A 51 30.73 -11.40 32.39
C GLY A 51 29.44 -11.37 31.55
N ARG A 52 29.11 -12.40 30.74
CA ARG A 52 27.90 -12.51 29.87
C ARG A 52 26.58 -12.65 30.64
N PRO A 53 25.41 -12.29 30.07
CA PRO A 53 24.13 -12.35 30.80
C PRO A 53 23.80 -13.80 31.09
N SER A 54 23.35 -14.08 32.32
CA SER A 54 22.76 -15.39 32.58
C SER A 54 21.42 -15.51 31.84
N VAL A 55 20.97 -16.74 31.59
CA VAL A 55 19.67 -16.99 30.97
C VAL A 55 18.54 -16.33 31.78
N ALA A 56 18.61 -16.40 33.11
CA ALA A 56 17.66 -15.74 34.00
C ALA A 56 17.65 -14.21 33.83
N GLU A 57 18.83 -13.58 33.71
CA GLU A 57 18.92 -12.13 33.46
C GLU A 57 18.27 -11.76 32.11
N ILE A 58 18.53 -12.54 31.05
CA ILE A 58 17.93 -12.32 29.73
C ILE A 58 16.41 -12.40 29.81
N LEU A 59 15.87 -13.40 30.51
CA LEU A 59 14.43 -13.57 30.70
C LEU A 59 13.81 -12.39 31.46
N ILE A 60 14.48 -11.89 32.50
CA ILE A 60 14.00 -10.75 33.30
C ILE A 60 14.00 -9.47 32.45
N TYR A 61 15.12 -9.14 31.79
CA TYR A 61 15.21 -7.92 30.96
C TYR A 61 14.30 -8.00 29.74
N GLY A 62 14.21 -9.16 29.09
CA GLY A 62 13.30 -9.39 27.98
C GLY A 62 11.83 -9.30 28.40
N GLY A 63 11.47 -9.88 29.54
CA GLY A 63 10.13 -9.79 30.11
C GLY A 63 9.72 -8.35 30.41
N MET A 64 10.61 -7.53 30.96
CA MET A 64 10.35 -6.10 31.17
C MET A 64 10.04 -5.36 29.86
N ILE A 65 10.75 -5.66 28.77
CA ILE A 65 10.50 -5.07 27.45
C ILE A 65 9.12 -5.49 26.91
N VAL A 66 8.75 -6.77 27.06
CA VAL A 66 7.43 -7.27 26.63
C VAL A 66 6.30 -6.60 27.41
N ILE A 67 6.41 -6.54 28.74
CA ILE A 67 5.41 -5.88 29.60
C ILE A 67 5.29 -4.40 29.23
N ALA A 68 6.41 -3.71 29.00
CA ALA A 68 6.40 -2.32 28.56
C ALA A 68 5.69 -2.13 27.21
N GLY A 69 5.95 -3.03 26.25
CA GLY A 69 5.27 -3.04 24.96
C GLY A 69 3.75 -3.19 25.10
N LEU A 70 3.28 -4.09 25.98
CA LEU A 70 1.86 -4.30 26.25
C LEU A 70 1.20 -3.07 26.91
N ILE A 71 1.88 -2.43 27.87
CA ILE A 71 1.37 -1.20 28.52
C ILE A 71 1.24 -0.06 27.50
N ILE A 72 2.25 0.12 26.65
CA ILE A 72 2.21 1.14 25.58
C ILE A 72 1.09 0.83 24.60
N TYR A 73 0.94 -0.44 24.18
CA TYR A 73 -0.12 -0.88 23.28
C TYR A 73 -1.52 -0.59 23.86
N ASP A 74 -1.78 -0.97 25.11
CA ASP A 74 -3.06 -0.71 25.77
C ASP A 74 -3.34 0.80 25.92
N ALA A 75 -2.33 1.59 26.26
CA ALA A 75 -2.45 3.05 26.37
C ALA A 75 -2.75 3.73 25.02
N VAL A 76 -2.17 3.23 23.92
CA VAL A 76 -2.48 3.68 22.55
C VAL A 76 -3.90 3.26 22.16
N TYR A 77 -4.29 2.02 22.45
CA TYR A 77 -5.59 1.46 22.07
C TYR A 77 -6.75 2.17 22.79
N ARG A 78 -6.57 2.59 24.04
CA ARG A 78 -7.57 3.31 24.84
C ARG A 78 -7.61 4.83 24.61
N GLY A 79 -6.88 5.35 23.62
CA GLY A 79 -6.99 6.76 23.18
C GLY A 79 -6.47 7.81 24.17
N GLY A 80 -5.56 7.46 25.08
CA GLY A 80 -5.10 8.36 26.13
C GLY A 80 -4.12 9.45 25.67
N TYR A 81 -4.47 10.72 25.90
CA TYR A 81 -3.73 11.95 25.53
C TYR A 81 -2.39 12.18 26.27
N LYS A 82 -1.81 11.18 26.95
CA LYS A 82 -0.59 11.30 27.77
C LYS A 82 0.46 10.21 27.52
N LEU A 83 0.55 9.73 26.27
CA LEU A 83 1.55 8.74 25.82
C LEU A 83 3.01 9.11 26.19
N SER A 84 3.34 10.41 26.21
CA SER A 84 4.69 10.89 26.55
C SER A 84 5.08 10.64 28.01
N TYR A 85 4.13 10.70 28.96
CA TYR A 85 4.38 10.47 30.38
C TYR A 85 4.51 8.98 30.70
N ILE A 86 3.59 8.15 30.19
CA ILE A 86 3.60 6.70 30.40
C ILE A 86 4.83 6.08 29.72
N GLY A 87 5.14 6.49 28.49
CA GLY A 87 6.33 6.03 27.78
C GLY A 87 7.62 6.37 28.53
N ARG A 88 7.76 7.59 29.07
CA ARG A 88 8.93 7.96 29.89
C ARG A 88 9.02 7.16 31.18
N ALA A 89 7.91 6.99 31.90
CA ALA A 89 7.88 6.28 33.18
C ALA A 89 8.21 4.79 33.04
N VAL A 90 7.96 4.19 31.87
CA VAL A 90 8.20 2.76 31.63
C VAL A 90 9.54 2.52 30.91
N ILE A 91 9.86 3.28 29.87
CA ILE A 91 11.05 3.03 29.04
C ILE A 91 12.34 3.43 29.77
N ILE A 92 12.35 4.56 30.49
CA ILE A 92 13.58 5.06 31.14
C ILE A 92 14.10 4.08 32.20
N PRO A 93 13.29 3.55 33.15
CA PRO A 93 13.79 2.58 34.12
C PRO A 93 14.31 1.29 33.48
N ILE A 94 13.69 0.84 32.39
CA ILE A 94 14.13 -0.36 31.65
C ILE A 94 15.48 -0.10 30.97
N ALA A 95 15.61 1.04 30.27
CA ALA A 95 16.88 1.40 29.64
C ALA A 95 18.00 1.55 30.66
N VAL A 96 17.74 2.23 31.78
CA VAL A 96 18.69 2.43 32.88
C VAL A 96 19.07 1.10 33.53
N SER A 97 18.11 0.20 33.78
CA SER A 97 18.39 -1.12 34.38
C SER A 97 19.23 -2.01 33.46
N ILE A 98 18.98 -2.01 32.15
CA ILE A 98 19.79 -2.76 31.17
C ILE A 98 21.20 -2.15 31.04
N PHE A 99 21.30 -0.82 31.09
CA PHE A 99 22.57 -0.11 31.05
C PHE A 99 23.41 -0.41 32.31
N ASN A 100 22.77 -0.34 33.48
CA ASN A 100 23.38 -0.57 34.79
C ASN A 100 23.47 -2.03 35.21
N ALA A 101 22.96 -2.98 34.42
CA ALA A 101 23.13 -4.40 34.70
C ALA A 101 24.61 -4.80 34.81
N ARG A 102 25.51 -4.04 34.15
CA ARG A 102 26.91 -4.38 33.93
C ARG A 102 27.79 -3.15 33.83
N LYS A 103 29.08 -3.37 34.06
CA LYS A 103 30.12 -2.41 33.70
C LYS A 103 30.08 -2.14 32.21
N ARG A 104 29.93 -0.87 31.85
CA ARG A 104 29.97 -0.39 30.48
C ARG A 104 31.25 0.40 30.29
N THR A 105 31.77 0.36 29.07
CA THR A 105 32.90 1.18 28.63
C THR A 105 32.50 2.09 27.48
N GLY A 106 33.36 3.05 27.14
CA GLY A 106 33.18 3.85 25.93
C GLY A 106 32.98 2.99 24.67
N ARG A 107 33.63 1.83 24.55
CA ARG A 107 33.40 0.85 23.45
C ARG A 107 31.94 0.39 23.39
N SER A 108 31.36 0.01 24.54
CA SER A 108 29.97 -0.44 24.60
C SER A 108 28.99 0.70 24.32
N LEU A 109 29.32 1.93 24.71
CA LEU A 109 28.52 3.11 24.41
C LEU A 109 28.51 3.40 22.90
N MET A 110 29.65 3.27 22.22
CA MET A 110 29.70 3.38 20.76
C MET A 110 28.89 2.29 20.06
N ALA A 111 28.96 1.05 20.54
CA ALA A 111 28.15 -0.03 19.98
C ALA A 111 26.64 0.26 20.12
N LEU A 112 26.20 0.79 21.28
CA LEU A 112 24.82 1.22 21.49
C LEU A 112 24.43 2.40 20.58
N LEU A 113 25.31 3.39 20.43
CA LEU A 113 25.08 4.54 19.54
C LEU A 113 24.96 4.11 18.07
N ALA A 114 25.82 3.19 17.62
CA ALA A 114 25.74 2.63 16.27
C ALA A 114 24.40 1.90 16.07
N ALA A 115 23.99 1.06 17.02
CA ALA A 115 22.70 0.39 16.97
C ALA A 115 21.53 1.38 16.94
N PHE A 116 21.59 2.44 17.75
CA PHE A 116 20.59 3.51 17.75
C PHE A 116 20.52 4.22 16.39
N PHE A 117 21.65 4.61 15.79
CA PHE A 117 21.67 5.24 14.47
C PHE A 117 21.08 4.33 13.40
N ILE A 118 21.39 3.02 13.43
CA ILE A 118 20.83 2.05 12.49
C ILE A 118 19.30 1.96 12.64
N VAL A 119 18.81 1.75 13.87
CA VAL A 119 17.37 1.65 14.13
C VAL A 119 16.64 2.93 13.75
N PHE A 120 17.19 4.08 14.13
CA PHE A 120 16.61 5.38 13.82
C PHE A 120 16.59 5.65 12.31
N TYR A 121 17.67 5.31 11.61
CA TYR A 121 17.76 5.42 10.15
C TYR A 121 16.69 4.59 9.44
N PHE A 122 16.51 3.33 9.82
CA PHE A 122 15.46 2.47 9.25
C PHE A 122 14.06 2.93 9.64
N MET A 123 13.88 3.47 10.85
CA MET A 123 12.59 4.04 11.26
C MET A 123 12.19 5.21 10.33
N LEU A 124 13.14 6.09 9.98
CA LEU A 124 12.89 7.18 9.03
C LEU A 124 12.46 6.65 7.65
N LEU A 125 13.00 5.52 7.17
CA LEU A 125 12.57 4.88 5.92
C LEU A 125 11.05 4.65 5.93
N PHE A 126 10.53 4.08 7.02
CA PHE A 126 9.10 3.82 7.17
C PHE A 126 8.28 5.10 7.27
N PHE A 127 8.81 6.18 7.81
CA PHE A 127 8.12 7.46 7.85
C PHE A 127 8.00 8.12 6.47
N PHE A 128 9.04 8.04 5.64
CA PHE A 128 9.07 8.71 4.34
C PHE A 128 8.48 7.87 3.20
N ILE A 129 8.80 6.58 3.15
CA ILE A 129 8.35 5.69 2.07
C ILE A 129 7.00 5.05 2.44
N GLY A 130 6.80 4.73 3.71
CA GLY A 130 5.68 3.91 4.17
C GLY A 130 5.86 2.44 3.83
N LEU A 131 4.83 1.64 4.12
CA LEU A 131 4.71 0.29 3.59
C LEU A 131 3.92 0.33 2.29
N PRO A 132 4.24 -0.53 1.30
CA PRO A 132 3.41 -0.66 0.11
C PRO A 132 2.00 -1.05 0.51
N PRO A 133 0.96 -0.37 0.01
CA PRO A 133 -0.40 -0.80 0.24
C PRO A 133 -0.59 -2.17 -0.43
N LYS A 134 -1.31 -3.06 0.25
CA LYS A 134 -1.75 -4.31 -0.35
C LYS A 134 -2.75 -3.98 -1.46
N ALA A 135 -2.50 -4.51 -2.67
CA ALA A 135 -3.45 -4.39 -3.77
C ALA A 135 -4.80 -5.01 -3.37
N PRO A 136 -5.93 -4.36 -3.70
CA PRO A 136 -7.25 -4.91 -3.41
C PRO A 136 -7.48 -6.21 -4.16
N GLY A 137 -8.09 -7.19 -3.48
CA GLY A 137 -8.50 -8.43 -4.13
C GLY A 137 -9.75 -8.22 -4.97
N LEU A 138 -9.61 -8.07 -6.29
CA LEU A 138 -10.72 -8.15 -7.24
C LEU A 138 -10.81 -9.58 -7.77
N LYS A 139 -12.02 -10.15 -7.77
CA LYS A 139 -12.27 -11.49 -8.27
C LYS A 139 -13.51 -11.53 -9.14
N ILE A 140 -13.41 -12.17 -10.31
CA ILE A 140 -14.51 -12.43 -11.23
C ILE A 140 -14.68 -13.94 -11.31
N ASN A 141 -15.75 -14.46 -10.70
CA ASN A 141 -15.99 -15.88 -10.45
C ASN A 141 -14.80 -16.54 -9.73
N GLN A 142 -13.95 -17.26 -10.45
CA GLN A 142 -12.75 -17.91 -9.93
C GLN A 142 -11.46 -17.15 -10.28
N THR A 143 -11.51 -16.26 -11.26
CA THR A 143 -10.35 -15.52 -11.76
C THR A 143 -10.04 -14.35 -10.84
N GLN A 144 -8.80 -14.28 -10.36
CA GLN A 144 -8.31 -13.16 -9.56
C GLN A 144 -7.63 -12.13 -10.47
N ILE A 145 -8.01 -10.86 -10.32
CA ILE A 145 -7.36 -9.73 -11.00
C ILE A 145 -6.57 -8.94 -9.96
N VAL A 146 -5.26 -8.86 -10.16
CA VAL A 146 -4.35 -8.06 -9.35
C VAL A 146 -3.92 -6.85 -10.15
N MET A 147 -4.35 -5.67 -9.70
CA MET A 147 -4.04 -4.39 -10.36
C MET A 147 -2.52 -4.17 -10.48
N ASP A 148 -2.09 -3.71 -11.66
CA ASP A 148 -0.70 -3.55 -12.11
C ASP A 148 0.14 -4.84 -12.11
N GLN A 149 -0.50 -6.01 -12.14
CA GLN A 149 0.19 -7.31 -12.23
C GLN A 149 -0.45 -8.24 -13.25
N THR A 150 -1.78 -8.41 -13.20
CA THR A 150 -2.51 -9.22 -14.17
C THR A 150 -2.38 -8.60 -15.55
N THR A 151 -1.87 -9.38 -16.50
CA THR A 151 -1.69 -8.98 -17.89
C THR A 151 -2.92 -9.29 -18.74
N ALA A 152 -2.99 -8.75 -19.95
CA ALA A 152 -4.02 -9.17 -20.91
C ALA A 152 -3.90 -10.66 -21.24
N GLU A 153 -2.67 -11.17 -21.39
CA GLU A 153 -2.41 -12.60 -21.64
C GLU A 153 -2.92 -13.50 -20.50
N ASP A 154 -2.77 -13.09 -19.24
CA ASP A 154 -3.33 -13.83 -18.10
C ASP A 154 -4.86 -13.94 -18.19
N LEU A 155 -5.53 -12.84 -18.57
CA LEU A 155 -6.99 -12.86 -18.79
C LEU A 155 -7.37 -13.78 -19.96
N HIS A 156 -6.58 -13.82 -21.02
CA HIS A 156 -6.81 -14.72 -22.13
C HIS A 156 -6.72 -16.19 -21.74
N ALA A 157 -5.68 -16.54 -20.98
CA ALA A 157 -5.47 -17.89 -20.47
C ALA A 157 -6.65 -18.36 -19.60
N GLU A 158 -7.30 -17.43 -18.90
CA GLU A 158 -8.51 -17.65 -18.10
C GLU A 158 -9.81 -17.69 -18.94
N GLY A 159 -9.69 -17.65 -20.27
CA GLY A 159 -10.80 -17.77 -21.23
C GLY A 159 -11.59 -16.50 -21.42
N TYR A 160 -11.02 -15.33 -21.11
CA TYR A 160 -11.62 -14.05 -21.44
C TYR A 160 -11.17 -13.57 -22.83
N ASP A 161 -12.07 -12.87 -23.50
CA ASP A 161 -11.81 -12.14 -24.72
C ASP A 161 -11.65 -10.65 -24.40
N ILE A 162 -10.70 -10.00 -25.08
CA ILE A 162 -10.54 -8.55 -25.04
C ILE A 162 -11.11 -7.96 -26.33
N TYR A 163 -11.98 -6.98 -26.21
CA TYR A 163 -12.49 -6.21 -27.35
C TYR A 163 -11.91 -4.82 -27.30
N CYS A 164 -11.29 -4.40 -28.41
CA CYS A 164 -10.66 -3.10 -28.56
C CYS A 164 -11.62 -2.14 -29.28
N ARG A 165 -11.73 -0.92 -28.77
CA ARG A 165 -12.45 0.15 -29.45
C ARG A 165 -11.72 0.54 -30.74
N ARG A 166 -12.47 0.71 -31.84
CA ARG A 166 -11.93 1.17 -33.13
C ARG A 166 -11.70 2.68 -33.13
N GLU A 167 -10.74 3.13 -33.93
CA GLU A 167 -10.42 4.57 -34.05
C GLU A 167 -11.61 5.39 -34.56
N ASN A 168 -12.39 4.85 -35.50
CA ASN A 168 -13.58 5.49 -36.06
C ASN A 168 -14.89 4.98 -35.41
N ALA A 169 -14.82 4.51 -34.16
CA ALA A 169 -15.99 4.02 -33.44
C ALA A 169 -17.03 5.14 -33.23
N GLY A 170 -18.30 4.79 -33.40
CA GLY A 170 -19.45 5.63 -33.10
C GLY A 170 -19.71 5.76 -31.60
N ARG A 171 -20.97 6.05 -31.26
CA ARG A 171 -21.42 6.23 -29.88
C ARG A 171 -22.43 5.14 -29.51
N ALA A 172 -22.06 3.87 -29.74
CA ALA A 172 -22.91 2.77 -29.34
C ALA A 172 -23.23 2.82 -27.84
N GLU A 173 -24.42 2.37 -27.48
CA GLU A 173 -24.80 2.12 -26.09
C GLU A 173 -24.31 0.73 -25.65
N TYR A 174 -24.25 0.49 -24.34
CA TYR A 174 -23.74 -0.75 -23.76
C TYR A 174 -24.30 -2.02 -24.43
N ARG A 175 -25.61 -2.05 -24.70
CA ARG A 175 -26.32 -3.18 -25.29
C ARG A 175 -25.85 -3.52 -26.71
N ASP A 176 -25.32 -2.53 -27.41
CA ASP A 176 -24.89 -2.64 -28.80
C ASP A 176 -23.36 -2.73 -28.95
N TYR A 177 -22.59 -2.68 -27.86
CA TYR A 177 -21.12 -2.71 -27.91
C TYR A 177 -20.56 -3.89 -28.74
N LEU A 178 -21.15 -5.08 -28.65
CA LEU A 178 -20.68 -6.25 -29.40
C LEU A 178 -21.25 -6.36 -30.83
N THR A 179 -22.27 -5.58 -31.18
CA THR A 179 -23.02 -5.70 -32.45
C THR A 179 -22.86 -4.49 -33.36
N SER A 180 -22.59 -3.30 -32.81
CA SER A 180 -22.48 -2.03 -33.53
C SER A 180 -21.28 -1.97 -34.48
N GLY A 181 -20.26 -2.80 -34.22
CA GLY A 181 -18.98 -2.74 -34.93
C GLY A 181 -18.01 -1.68 -34.40
N ASP A 182 -18.38 -0.95 -33.33
CA ASP A 182 -17.51 0.01 -32.63
C ASP A 182 -16.35 -0.67 -31.91
N TYR A 183 -16.58 -1.90 -31.46
CA TYR A 183 -15.60 -2.75 -30.80
C TYR A 183 -15.26 -3.95 -31.67
N GLN A 184 -13.98 -4.31 -31.68
CA GLN A 184 -13.47 -5.48 -32.39
C GLN A 184 -12.77 -6.41 -31.42
N LYS A 185 -13.16 -7.69 -31.46
CA LYS A 185 -12.46 -8.75 -30.73
C LYS A 185 -10.98 -8.75 -31.13
N TYR A 186 -10.11 -8.67 -30.13
CA TYR A 186 -8.67 -8.71 -30.34
C TYR A 186 -8.25 -10.09 -30.82
N ALA A 187 -7.42 -10.14 -31.86
CA ALA A 187 -7.03 -11.37 -32.54
C ALA A 187 -5.84 -12.09 -31.90
N TRP A 188 -5.22 -11.51 -30.87
CA TRP A 188 -4.00 -12.03 -30.24
C TRP A 188 -2.83 -12.15 -31.24
N ASP A 189 -2.75 -11.19 -32.14
CA ASP A 189 -1.80 -11.12 -33.25
C ASP A 189 -0.67 -10.10 -33.02
N GLN A 190 -0.52 -9.60 -31.79
CA GLN A 190 0.46 -8.57 -31.40
C GLN A 190 0.29 -7.24 -32.16
N SER A 191 -0.86 -7.01 -32.79
CA SER A 191 -1.12 -5.81 -33.60
C SER A 191 -1.38 -4.55 -32.75
N ARG A 192 -1.68 -4.71 -31.46
CA ARG A 192 -2.06 -3.60 -30.58
C ARG A 192 -0.93 -3.26 -29.62
N THR A 193 -0.48 -2.00 -29.68
CA THR A 193 0.53 -1.45 -28.77
C THR A 193 -0.11 -0.49 -27.78
N ILE A 194 0.26 -0.62 -26.51
CA ILE A 194 -0.05 0.30 -25.42
C ILE A 194 1.15 1.24 -25.24
N PRO A 195 0.93 2.57 -25.29
CA PRO A 195 2.00 3.53 -25.12
C PRO A 195 2.53 3.52 -23.69
N ARG A 196 3.82 3.81 -23.54
CA ARG A 196 4.47 4.01 -22.26
C ARG A 196 3.94 5.24 -21.53
N GLY A 197 4.13 5.23 -20.22
CA GLY A 197 3.72 6.34 -19.37
C GLY A 197 2.26 6.22 -18.95
N TYR A 198 1.91 6.97 -17.91
CA TYR A 198 0.57 6.96 -17.34
C TYR A 198 -0.13 8.25 -17.73
N GLU A 199 -1.20 8.12 -18.49
CA GLU A 199 -2.17 9.19 -18.71
C GLU A 199 -3.40 8.89 -17.86
N PRO A 200 -3.84 9.83 -17.01
CA PRO A 200 -5.09 9.67 -16.29
C PRO A 200 -6.22 9.41 -17.27
N ARG A 201 -6.86 8.25 -17.14
CA ARG A 201 -8.01 7.86 -17.95
C ARG A 201 -9.20 7.65 -17.03
N ASP A 202 -10.35 8.12 -17.50
CA ASP A 202 -11.61 7.86 -16.84
C ASP A 202 -12.09 6.47 -17.24
N ILE A 203 -12.24 5.58 -16.27
CA ILE A 203 -12.82 4.26 -16.53
C ILE A 203 -14.33 4.30 -16.66
N ASP A 204 -14.93 5.41 -16.22
CA ASP A 204 -16.35 5.74 -16.35
C ASP A 204 -16.63 6.58 -17.62
N GLY A 205 -15.66 6.66 -18.53
CA GLY A 205 -15.87 7.26 -19.83
C GLY A 205 -16.94 6.47 -20.59
N ALA A 206 -17.93 7.16 -21.16
CA ALA A 206 -19.06 6.58 -21.92
C ALA A 206 -18.68 5.64 -23.10
N TYR A 207 -17.37 5.50 -23.36
CA TYR A 207 -16.76 4.86 -24.51
C TYR A 207 -15.42 4.23 -24.09
N PRO A 208 -15.42 3.13 -23.32
CA PRO A 208 -14.18 2.52 -22.84
C PRO A 208 -13.28 2.05 -23.99
N ASP A 209 -11.96 2.13 -23.81
CA ASP A 209 -10.99 1.69 -24.82
C ASP A 209 -10.99 0.16 -25.01
N TYR A 210 -11.21 -0.58 -23.91
CA TYR A 210 -11.15 -2.02 -23.86
C TYR A 210 -12.33 -2.59 -23.06
N LEU A 211 -12.94 -3.64 -23.59
CA LEU A 211 -13.97 -4.42 -22.90
C LEU A 211 -13.43 -5.81 -22.56
N LEU A 212 -13.76 -6.27 -21.36
CA LEU A 212 -13.57 -7.65 -20.93
C LEU A 212 -14.85 -8.44 -21.22
N VAL A 213 -14.72 -9.49 -22.03
CA VAL A 213 -15.86 -10.29 -22.50
C VAL A 213 -15.61 -11.76 -22.19
N LYS A 214 -16.65 -12.51 -21.81
CA LYS A 214 -16.58 -13.97 -21.68
C LYS A 214 -17.86 -14.59 -22.20
N ASN A 215 -17.74 -15.60 -23.07
CA ASN A 215 -18.90 -16.29 -23.66
C ASN A 215 -19.93 -15.32 -24.30
N GLY A 216 -19.46 -14.25 -24.95
CA GLY A 216 -20.32 -13.25 -25.59
C GLY A 216 -21.02 -12.28 -24.64
N GLN A 217 -20.68 -12.28 -23.35
CA GLN A 217 -21.15 -11.30 -22.37
C GLN A 217 -20.03 -10.31 -22.02
N ILE A 218 -20.35 -9.03 -22.03
CA ILE A 218 -19.48 -7.98 -21.50
C ILE A 218 -19.55 -8.01 -19.98
N ILE A 219 -18.41 -8.14 -19.33
CA ILE A 219 -18.27 -8.15 -17.87
C ILE A 219 -17.89 -6.77 -17.34
N GLY A 220 -17.13 -6.01 -18.12
CA GLY A 220 -16.70 -4.67 -17.70
C GLY A 220 -15.71 -4.05 -18.67
N SER A 221 -15.30 -2.82 -18.35
CA SER A 221 -14.26 -2.08 -19.04
C SER A 221 -12.90 -2.32 -18.39
N LEU A 222 -11.83 -2.17 -19.19
CA LEU A 222 -10.44 -2.30 -18.75
C LEU A 222 -9.61 -1.08 -19.15
N ILE A 223 -8.59 -0.80 -18.35
CA ILE A 223 -7.50 0.11 -18.69
C ILE A 223 -6.19 -0.65 -18.59
N PHE A 224 -5.39 -0.63 -19.66
CA PHE A 224 -4.07 -1.26 -19.72
C PHE A 224 -2.93 -0.26 -19.58
N TYR A 225 -1.80 -0.74 -19.07
CA TYR A 225 -0.58 0.03 -18.85
C TYR A 225 0.66 -0.72 -19.34
N ALA A 226 1.48 -0.04 -20.13
CA ALA A 226 2.74 -0.59 -20.64
C ALA A 226 3.92 -0.49 -19.65
N GLY A 227 3.80 0.31 -18.60
CA GLY A 227 4.95 0.75 -17.81
C GLY A 227 5.49 2.09 -18.29
N ARG A 228 6.57 2.57 -17.64
CA ARG A 228 7.10 3.92 -17.93
C ARG A 228 8.11 4.00 -19.06
N LYS A 229 8.88 2.94 -19.27
CA LYS A 229 10.15 3.03 -20.02
C LYS A 229 9.93 2.89 -21.52
N GLU A 230 9.09 1.95 -21.90
CA GLU A 230 8.89 1.52 -23.27
C GLU A 230 7.44 1.11 -23.47
N ASP A 231 7.00 1.25 -24.72
CA ASP A 231 5.69 0.79 -25.15
C ASP A 231 5.67 -0.75 -25.06
N LYS A 232 4.49 -1.32 -24.86
CA LYS A 232 4.31 -2.76 -24.83
C LYS A 232 3.17 -3.17 -25.74
N ILE A 233 3.27 -4.35 -26.31
CA ILE A 233 2.11 -4.99 -26.91
C ILE A 233 1.03 -5.23 -25.84
N LEU A 234 -0.24 -5.28 -26.25
CA LEU A 234 -1.38 -5.39 -25.36
C LEU A 234 -1.29 -6.61 -24.43
N GLU A 235 -0.85 -7.74 -24.98
CA GLU A 235 -0.66 -9.02 -24.29
C GLU A 235 0.18 -8.86 -23.01
N ASN A 236 1.27 -8.10 -23.10
CA ASN A 236 2.24 -7.87 -22.02
C ASN A 236 1.90 -6.67 -21.13
N SER A 237 0.77 -6.00 -21.39
CA SER A 237 0.34 -4.81 -20.65
C SER A 237 -0.50 -5.21 -19.44
N THR A 238 -0.31 -4.50 -18.32
CA THR A 238 -0.97 -4.81 -17.05
C THR A 238 -2.30 -4.07 -16.92
N VAL A 239 -3.28 -4.70 -16.29
CA VAL A 239 -4.56 -4.06 -15.95
C VAL A 239 -4.33 -3.05 -14.83
N ILE A 240 -4.67 -1.79 -15.08
CA ILE A 240 -4.63 -0.71 -14.08
C ILE A 240 -6.01 -0.12 -13.77
N GLY A 241 -7.04 -0.58 -14.47
CA GLY A 241 -8.40 -0.18 -14.23
C GLY A 241 -9.37 -1.30 -14.61
N PHE A 242 -10.39 -1.50 -13.78
CA PHE A 242 -11.56 -2.31 -14.09
C PHE A 242 -12.85 -1.59 -13.68
N GLY A 243 -13.83 -1.53 -14.58
CA GLY A 243 -15.08 -0.80 -14.36
C GLY A 243 -16.30 -1.57 -14.82
N ILE A 244 -17.45 -1.28 -14.20
CA ILE A 244 -18.76 -1.85 -14.56
C ILE A 244 -19.76 -0.71 -14.63
N GLU A 245 -20.41 -0.58 -15.78
CA GLU A 245 -21.46 0.42 -16.02
C GLU A 245 -22.83 -0.07 -15.54
N GLU A 246 -23.82 0.81 -15.53
CA GLU A 246 -25.17 0.55 -15.00
C GLU A 246 -25.86 -0.65 -15.67
N ASP A 247 -25.99 -0.61 -17.00
CA ASP A 247 -26.57 -1.71 -17.78
C ASP A 247 -25.77 -3.02 -17.60
N GLY A 248 -24.44 -2.92 -17.44
CA GLY A 248 -23.58 -4.06 -17.19
C GLY A 248 -23.81 -4.69 -15.82
N SER A 249 -23.95 -3.89 -14.78
CA SER A 249 -24.23 -4.36 -13.41
C SER A 249 -25.53 -5.15 -13.31
N GLN A 250 -26.55 -4.75 -14.08
CA GLN A 250 -27.83 -5.44 -14.17
C GLN A 250 -27.67 -6.77 -14.93
N SER A 251 -27.03 -6.74 -16.11
CA SER A 251 -26.81 -7.96 -16.91
C SER A 251 -25.98 -9.00 -16.17
N ASP A 252 -24.92 -8.59 -15.47
CA ASP A 252 -24.05 -9.47 -14.72
C ASP A 252 -24.78 -10.15 -13.56
N ARG A 253 -25.66 -9.40 -12.87
CA ARG A 253 -26.51 -9.94 -11.81
C ARG A 253 -27.51 -10.96 -12.33
N GLU A 254 -28.22 -10.66 -13.42
CA GLU A 254 -29.21 -11.56 -14.03
C GLU A 254 -28.59 -12.89 -14.48
N LYS A 255 -27.34 -12.84 -14.97
CA LYS A 255 -26.59 -14.00 -15.41
C LYS A 255 -25.85 -14.72 -14.27
N GLY A 256 -26.00 -14.24 -13.04
CA GLY A 256 -25.47 -14.89 -11.84
C GLY A 256 -23.95 -14.82 -11.71
N LEU A 257 -23.30 -13.81 -12.28
CA LEU A 257 -21.87 -13.60 -12.10
C LEU A 257 -21.56 -13.32 -10.63
N GLN A 258 -20.36 -13.70 -10.22
CA GLN A 258 -19.83 -13.35 -8.90
C GLN A 258 -18.66 -12.40 -9.09
N ILE A 259 -18.85 -11.14 -8.75
CA ILE A 259 -17.79 -10.14 -8.80
C ILE A 259 -17.55 -9.68 -7.36
N GLU A 260 -16.34 -9.90 -6.85
CA GLU A 260 -16.00 -9.66 -5.45
C GLU A 260 -14.88 -8.64 -5.31
N LEU A 261 -15.04 -7.73 -4.35
CA LEU A 261 -13.99 -6.81 -3.90
C LEU A 261 -13.67 -7.08 -2.43
N GLU A 262 -12.45 -7.55 -2.15
CA GLU A 262 -12.00 -7.96 -0.80
C GLU A 262 -12.97 -8.97 -0.15
N GLY A 263 -13.56 -9.84 -0.97
CA GLY A 263 -14.53 -10.87 -0.56
C GLY A 263 -15.98 -10.40 -0.45
N ILE A 264 -16.28 -9.11 -0.67
CA ILE A 264 -17.66 -8.61 -0.74
C ILE A 264 -18.19 -8.82 -2.14
N ASN A 265 -19.28 -9.56 -2.27
CA ASN A 265 -19.92 -9.81 -3.56
C ASN A 265 -20.75 -8.58 -3.99
N LEU A 266 -20.27 -7.89 -5.01
CA LEU A 266 -20.85 -6.66 -5.57
C LEU A 266 -22.15 -6.89 -6.33
N MET A 267 -22.46 -8.15 -6.71
CA MET A 267 -23.67 -8.51 -7.45
C MET A 267 -24.88 -8.71 -6.52
N ARG A 268 -24.68 -8.66 -5.19
CA ARG A 268 -25.73 -8.70 -4.17
C ARG A 268 -26.01 -7.31 -3.62
N SER A 269 -27.15 -7.16 -2.92
CA SER A 269 -27.44 -5.94 -2.17
C SER A 269 -26.34 -5.71 -1.14
N LEU A 270 -25.79 -4.49 -1.12
CA LEU A 270 -24.65 -4.10 -0.30
C LEU A 270 -25.07 -3.93 1.16
N ASP A 271 -24.35 -4.58 2.06
CA ASP A 271 -24.52 -4.42 3.50
C ASP A 271 -23.54 -3.36 4.05
N GLN A 272 -24.08 -2.28 4.62
CA GLN A 272 -23.28 -1.18 5.16
C GLN A 272 -22.39 -1.62 6.33
N GLY A 273 -22.87 -2.54 7.18
CA GLY A 273 -22.10 -3.10 8.30
C GLY A 273 -20.94 -3.95 7.82
N GLU A 274 -21.16 -4.75 6.77
CA GLU A 274 -20.10 -5.53 6.11
C GLU A 274 -19.05 -4.63 5.47
N LEU A 275 -19.47 -3.62 4.69
CA LEU A 275 -18.56 -2.64 4.09
C LEU A 275 -17.70 -1.95 5.15
N ALA A 276 -18.32 -1.48 6.24
CA ALA A 276 -17.62 -0.85 7.35
C ALA A 276 -16.63 -1.80 8.05
N ARG A 277 -17.00 -3.08 8.20
CA ARG A 277 -16.15 -4.12 8.81
C ARG A 277 -14.94 -4.46 7.94
N VAL A 278 -15.13 -4.63 6.63
CA VAL A 278 -14.09 -5.06 5.69
C VAL A 278 -13.14 -3.91 5.32
N PHE A 279 -13.70 -2.75 4.98
CA PHE A 279 -12.90 -1.62 4.51
C PHE A 279 -12.45 -0.70 5.65
N GLY A 280 -13.28 -0.49 6.67
CA GLY A 280 -12.95 0.30 7.86
C GLY A 280 -12.36 1.66 7.49
N LYS A 281 -11.12 1.92 7.92
CA LYS A 281 -10.40 3.19 7.64
C LYS A 281 -10.10 3.45 6.16
N LYS A 282 -10.30 2.46 5.28
CA LYS A 282 -10.15 2.63 3.83
C LYS A 282 -11.35 3.35 3.21
N LEU A 283 -12.50 3.36 3.87
CA LEU A 283 -13.66 4.15 3.46
C LEU A 283 -13.37 5.62 3.72
N TRP A 284 -13.13 6.37 2.64
CA TRP A 284 -12.87 7.81 2.71
C TRP A 284 -14.08 8.64 2.26
N LEU A 285 -15.00 8.02 1.52
CA LEU A 285 -16.30 8.58 1.17
C LEU A 285 -17.38 7.56 1.53
N GLN A 286 -18.38 8.01 2.28
CA GLN A 286 -19.56 7.24 2.64
C GLN A 286 -20.79 8.03 2.21
N PRO A 287 -21.89 7.35 1.85
CA PRO A 287 -23.14 8.02 1.49
C PRO A 287 -23.60 8.90 2.66
N GLY A 288 -24.05 10.10 2.34
CA GLY A 288 -24.61 11.05 3.31
C GLY A 288 -25.93 10.57 3.92
N ASP A 289 -26.53 11.41 4.76
CA ASP A 289 -27.80 11.09 5.42
C ASP A 289 -28.93 10.86 4.39
N ARG A 290 -29.48 9.64 4.34
CA ARG A 290 -30.38 9.14 3.28
C ARG A 290 -31.63 9.98 3.09
N LYS A 291 -32.07 10.71 4.12
CA LYS A 291 -33.33 11.47 4.11
C LYS A 291 -33.36 12.60 3.07
N ASN A 292 -32.20 13.09 2.62
CA ASN A 292 -32.07 14.16 1.62
C ASN A 292 -31.10 13.78 0.48
N ALA A 293 -30.79 12.50 0.32
CA ALA A 293 -29.80 12.01 -0.64
C ALA A 293 -30.40 11.96 -2.05
N ASP A 294 -29.76 12.67 -3.00
CA ASP A 294 -29.93 12.41 -4.43
C ASP A 294 -29.20 11.09 -4.78
N VAL A 295 -29.66 10.35 -5.79
CA VAL A 295 -29.04 9.08 -6.24
C VAL A 295 -27.55 9.29 -6.57
N THR A 296 -27.18 10.50 -6.99
CA THR A 296 -25.78 10.92 -7.22
C THR A 296 -24.89 10.91 -5.95
N SER A 297 -25.49 10.86 -4.76
CA SER A 297 -24.80 10.82 -3.46
C SER A 297 -24.70 9.41 -2.85
N LEU A 298 -25.27 8.39 -3.52
CA LEU A 298 -25.19 6.98 -3.10
C LEU A 298 -23.89 6.34 -3.61
N VAL A 299 -22.79 6.70 -2.97
CA VAL A 299 -21.45 6.23 -3.35
C VAL A 299 -20.59 5.90 -2.14
N TYR A 300 -19.88 4.78 -2.21
CA TYR A 300 -18.74 4.48 -1.35
C TYR A 300 -17.44 4.74 -2.10
N GLY A 301 -16.56 5.53 -1.49
CA GLY A 301 -15.18 5.70 -1.95
C GLY A 301 -14.23 4.95 -1.02
N ILE A 302 -13.42 4.07 -1.60
CA ILE A 302 -12.45 3.23 -0.90
C ILE A 302 -11.06 3.59 -1.42
N GLN A 303 -10.07 3.68 -0.53
CA GLN A 303 -8.69 3.95 -0.90
C GLN A 303 -7.70 3.04 -0.16
N TRP A 304 -6.73 2.52 -0.90
CA TRP A 304 -5.56 1.83 -0.39
C TRP A 304 -4.35 2.69 -0.73
N THR A 305 -4.00 3.56 0.21
CA THR A 305 -2.93 4.54 0.04
C THR A 305 -1.82 4.32 1.07
N CYS A 306 -0.64 4.82 0.77
CA CYS A 306 0.43 4.99 1.73
C CYS A 306 0.83 6.47 1.83
N ARG A 307 1.63 6.81 2.84
CA ARG A 307 2.09 8.20 3.09
C ARG A 307 2.95 8.81 1.99
N SER A 308 3.37 8.01 1.00
CA SER A 308 4.22 8.49 -0.09
C SER A 308 3.45 9.05 -1.28
N ASP A 309 2.13 9.18 -1.24
CA ASP A 309 1.33 9.84 -2.28
C ASP A 309 1.70 9.42 -3.73
N ASN A 310 1.67 8.11 -4.01
CA ASN A 310 2.01 7.49 -5.32
C ASN A 310 3.47 7.59 -5.78
N PHE A 311 4.38 7.97 -4.89
CA PHE A 311 5.76 8.25 -5.27
C PHE A 311 6.68 7.04 -5.21
N PHE A 312 6.46 6.16 -4.23
CA PHE A 312 7.21 4.92 -4.09
C PHE A 312 6.38 3.69 -4.42
N PHE A 313 5.08 3.73 -4.16
CA PHE A 313 4.16 2.63 -4.34
C PHE A 313 2.89 3.08 -5.05
N ASN A 314 2.26 2.16 -5.77
CA ASN A 314 0.94 2.39 -6.34
C ASN A 314 -0.08 2.58 -5.24
N ASN A 315 -0.99 3.52 -5.40
CA ASN A 315 -2.22 3.58 -4.63
C ASN A 315 -3.37 3.01 -5.46
N PHE A 316 -4.40 2.55 -4.76
CA PHE A 316 -5.60 2.00 -5.35
C PHE A 316 -6.82 2.77 -4.85
N TYR A 317 -7.78 2.95 -5.73
CA TYR A 317 -9.02 3.68 -5.45
C TYR A 317 -10.18 2.90 -6.04
N SER A 318 -11.28 2.86 -5.32
CA SER A 318 -12.50 2.27 -5.83
C SER A 318 -13.71 3.10 -5.48
N TYR A 319 -14.66 3.12 -6.40
CA TYR A 319 -15.97 3.72 -6.22
C TYR A 319 -17.03 2.66 -6.46
N ILE A 320 -17.95 2.53 -5.50
CA ILE A 320 -19.13 1.68 -5.61
C ILE A 320 -20.33 2.62 -5.54
N ARG A 321 -20.99 2.85 -6.69
CA ARG A 321 -22.28 3.55 -6.75
C ARG A 321 -23.40 2.53 -6.71
N PHE A 322 -24.50 2.88 -6.05
CA PHE A 322 -25.59 1.94 -5.79
C PHE A 322 -26.94 2.66 -5.77
N ASP A 323 -28.01 1.88 -5.93
CA ASP A 323 -29.39 2.37 -5.93
C ASP A 323 -30.01 2.42 -4.52
N GLU A 324 -31.26 2.86 -4.42
CA GLU A 324 -31.99 2.93 -3.15
C GLU A 324 -32.19 1.56 -2.46
N LEU A 325 -32.10 0.47 -3.23
CA LEU A 325 -32.19 -0.91 -2.76
C LEU A 325 -30.81 -1.50 -2.38
N ASN A 326 -29.77 -0.66 -2.39
CA ASN A 326 -28.36 -1.00 -2.16
C ASN A 326 -27.78 -1.96 -3.20
N PHE A 327 -28.39 -2.11 -4.37
CA PHE A 327 -27.73 -2.82 -5.46
C PHE A 327 -26.72 -1.91 -6.13
N MET A 328 -25.52 -2.43 -6.33
CA MET A 328 -24.50 -1.74 -7.10
C MET A 328 -25.05 -1.44 -8.51
N THR A 329 -24.90 -0.19 -8.93
CA THR A 329 -25.20 0.29 -10.27
C THR A 329 -23.92 0.53 -11.04
N ARG A 330 -22.87 1.06 -10.41
CA ARG A 330 -21.60 1.31 -11.10
C ARG A 330 -20.43 0.99 -10.21
N PHE A 331 -19.39 0.43 -10.82
CA PHE A 331 -18.15 0.06 -10.14
C PHE A 331 -16.95 0.62 -10.86
N GLU A 332 -15.98 1.06 -10.07
CA GLU A 332 -14.66 1.42 -10.56
C GLU A 332 -13.61 0.90 -9.58
N LEU A 333 -12.57 0.28 -10.11
CA LEU A 333 -11.34 0.01 -9.40
C LEU A 333 -10.17 0.47 -10.26
N LEU A 334 -9.40 1.40 -9.72
CA LEU A 334 -8.31 2.07 -10.40
C LEU A 334 -7.04 1.95 -9.59
N THR A 335 -5.91 1.85 -10.27
CA THR A 335 -4.60 2.14 -9.69
C THR A 335 -3.97 3.32 -10.39
N ASN A 336 -3.24 4.12 -9.62
CA ASN A 336 -2.32 5.11 -10.16
C ASN A 336 -0.93 4.47 -10.11
N PRO A 337 -0.41 3.94 -11.23
CA PRO A 337 0.94 3.40 -11.28
C PRO A 337 1.92 4.50 -10.85
N VAL A 338 2.97 4.12 -10.13
CA VAL A 338 3.98 5.08 -9.67
C VAL A 338 4.44 5.93 -10.88
N ARG A 339 4.48 7.25 -10.73
CA ARG A 339 4.81 8.26 -11.77
C ARG A 339 6.27 8.48 -12.08
#